data_AF-A0A931T9Z3-F1
#
_entry.id   AF-A0A931T9Z3-F1
#
_cell.length_a   1.000
_cell.length_b   1.000
_cell.length_c   1.000
_cell.angle_alpha   90.00
_cell.angle_beta   90.00
_cell.angle_gamma   90.00
#
_symmetry.space_group_name_H-M   'P 1'
#
loop_
_entity.id
_entity.type
_entity.pdbx_description
1 polymer ?
#
loop_
_entity_poly.entity_id
_entity_poly.type
_entity_poly.pdbx_seq_one_letter_code
_entity_poly.pdbx_strand_id
1 'polypeptide(L)'
;MPKACVVLKPEAAGTAAELEAYCRQNLAAYKVPRLIELRTELPKTASGKIQRFLLRQRASAPVTTGPRPTTLEGVPPARSP
;
A
#
# COMPACT_ATOMS: atom_id res chain seq x y z
N MET A 1 -13.97 -9.07 -10.28
CA MET A 1 -12.58 -8.79 -10.71
C MET A 1 -11.62 -9.14 -9.58
N PRO A 2 -10.46 -9.79 -9.85
CA PRO A 2 -9.50 -10.15 -8.82
C PRO A 2 -8.82 -8.89 -8.25
N LYS A 3 -8.83 -8.80 -6.91
CA LYS A 3 -8.19 -7.74 -6.14
C LYS A 3 -7.17 -8.37 -5.18
N ALA A 4 -6.00 -7.75 -5.08
CA ALA A 4 -4.96 -8.14 -4.13
C ALA A 4 -4.81 -7.06 -3.04
N CYS A 5 -4.76 -7.49 -1.78
CA CYS A 5 -4.36 -6.65 -0.65
C CYS A 5 -3.03 -7.22 -0.15
N VAL A 6 -1.98 -6.41 -0.22
CA VAL A 6 -0.61 -6.86 0.04
C VAL A 6 -0.05 -6.02 1.20
N VAL A 7 0.56 -6.70 2.17
CA VAL A 7 1.33 -6.07 3.23
C VAL A 7 2.77 -6.47 3.03
N LEU A 8 3.64 -5.48 2.85
CA LEU A 8 5.06 -5.69 2.70
C LEU A 8 5.68 -6.05 4.06
N LYS A 9 6.74 -6.84 4.03
CA LYS A 9 7.59 -7.02 5.21
C LYS A 9 8.28 -5.67 5.52
N PRO A 10 8.62 -5.39 6.79
CA PRO A 10 9.23 -4.12 7.18
C PRO A 10 10.54 -3.79 6.44
N GLU A 11 11.27 -4.82 5.98
CA GLU A 11 12.52 -4.68 5.23
C GLU A 11 12.33 -4.78 3.70
N ALA A 12 11.10 -5.05 3.24
CA ALA A 12 10.81 -5.21 1.83
C ALA A 12 10.25 -3.91 1.25
N ALA A 13 10.96 -3.34 0.27
CA ALA A 13 10.41 -2.31 -0.61
C ALA A 13 9.80 -2.99 -1.84
N GLY A 14 8.56 -2.64 -2.18
CA GLY A 14 7.89 -3.17 -3.35
C GLY A 14 6.73 -2.27 -3.77
N THR A 15 6.57 -2.05 -5.06
CA THR A 15 5.48 -1.27 -5.62
C THR A 15 4.36 -2.15 -6.16
N ALA A 16 3.16 -1.58 -6.30
CA ALA A 16 2.04 -2.27 -6.95
C ALA A 16 2.39 -2.71 -8.39
N ALA A 17 3.18 -1.91 -9.11
CA ALA A 17 3.61 -2.21 -10.47
C ALA A 17 4.54 -3.44 -10.54
N GLU A 18 5.50 -3.55 -9.61
CA GLU A 18 6.39 -4.71 -9.53
C GLU A 18 5.62 -5.99 -9.19
N LEU A 19 4.67 -5.91 -8.26
CA LEU A 19 3.78 -7.03 -7.92
C LEU A 19 2.90 -7.44 -9.10
N GLU A 20 2.38 -6.49 -9.86
CA GLU A 20 1.62 -6.78 -11.07
C GLU A 20 2.48 -7.44 -12.14
N ALA A 21 3.67 -6.91 -12.40
CA ALA A 21 4.62 -7.49 -13.36
C ALA A 21 4.99 -8.93 -12.97
N TYR A 22 5.29 -9.16 -11.69
CA TYR A 22 5.53 -10.49 -11.15
C TYR A 22 4.32 -11.43 -11.35
N CYS A 23 3.12 -10.96 -11.05
CA CYS A 23 1.89 -11.71 -11.29
C CYS A 23 1.68 -12.04 -12.77
N ARG A 24 1.96 -11.11 -13.69
CA ARG A 24 1.82 -11.35 -15.14
C ARG A 24 2.83 -12.37 -15.66
N GLN A 25 4.04 -12.42 -15.10
CA GLN A 25 5.06 -13.39 -15.49
C GLN A 25 4.78 -14.80 -14.93
N ASN A 26 4.17 -14.90 -13.74
CA ASN A 26 4.01 -16.16 -13.02
C ASN A 26 2.57 -16.72 -13.03
N LEU A 27 1.56 -15.93 -13.42
CA LEU A 27 0.15 -16.31 -13.43
C LEU A 27 -0.47 -16.13 -14.82
N ALA A 28 -1.48 -16.96 -15.11
CA ALA A 28 -2.34 -16.75 -16.27
C ALA A 28 -3.08 -15.40 -16.20
N ALA A 29 -3.28 -14.75 -17.34
CA ALA A 29 -3.81 -13.39 -17.46
C ALA A 29 -5.11 -13.11 -16.66
N TYR A 30 -5.99 -14.11 -16.52
CA TYR A 30 -7.25 -13.97 -15.78
C TYR A 30 -7.09 -14.00 -14.25
N LYS A 31 -5.94 -14.47 -13.74
CA LYS A 31 -5.60 -14.48 -12.31
C LYS A 31 -4.83 -13.24 -11.87
N VAL A 32 -4.35 -12.43 -12.82
CA VAL A 32 -3.63 -11.20 -12.53
C VAL A 32 -4.60 -10.21 -11.87
N PRO A 33 -4.33 -9.76 -10.63
CA PRO A 33 -5.17 -8.79 -9.96
C PRO A 33 -5.12 -7.45 -10.71
N ARG A 34 -6.28 -6.88 -11.02
CA ARG A 34 -6.36 -5.54 -11.66
C ARG A 34 -6.21 -4.39 -10.65
N LEU A 35 -6.40 -4.69 -9.36
CA LEU A 35 -6.27 -3.72 -8.28
C LEU A 35 -5.40 -4.34 -7.20
N ILE A 36 -4.25 -3.70 -6.94
CA ILE A 36 -3.30 -4.07 -5.89
C ILE A 36 -3.27 -2.93 -4.89
N GLU A 37 -3.73 -3.19 -3.67
CA GLU A 37 -3.66 -2.26 -2.55
C GLU A 37 -2.52 -2.66 -1.62
N LEU A 38 -1.52 -1.80 -1.50
CA LEU A 38 -0.49 -1.91 -0.47
C LEU A 38 -1.06 -1.34 0.83
N ARG A 39 -1.03 -2.15 1.89
CA ARG A 39 -1.46 -1.75 3.24
C ARG A 39 -0.33 -1.99 4.23
N THR A 40 -0.36 -1.28 5.35
CA THR A 40 0.55 -1.50 6.47
C THR A 40 0.16 -2.73 7.29
N GLU A 41 -1.14 -3.04 7.34
CA GLU A 41 -1.67 -4.17 8.08
C GLU A 41 -2.93 -4.77 7.43
N LEU A 42 -3.19 -6.04 7.74
CA LEU A 42 -4.42 -6.72 7.36
C LEU A 42 -5.36 -6.77 8.57
N PRO A 43 -6.68 -6.58 8.39
CA PRO A 43 -7.64 -6.71 9.46
C PRO A 43 -7.63 -8.16 9.96
N LYS A 44 -7.14 -8.34 11.18
CA LYS A 44 -7.05 -9.63 11.86
C LYS A 44 -8.02 -9.65 13.04
N THR A 45 -8.58 -10.82 13.35
CA THR A 45 -9.26 -11.04 14.64
C THR A 45 -8.24 -11.03 15.78
N ALA A 46 -8.70 -10.92 17.03
CA ALA A 46 -7.85 -11.09 18.21
C ALA A 46 -7.10 -12.44 18.25
N SER A 47 -7.58 -13.44 17.49
CA SER A 47 -6.95 -14.76 17.32
C SER A 47 -5.96 -14.81 16.12
N GLY A 48 -5.73 -13.68 15.44
CA GLY A 48 -4.78 -13.57 14.33
C GLY A 48 -5.30 -14.00 12.95
N LYS A 49 -6.56 -14.45 12.84
CA LYS A 49 -7.17 -14.85 11.56
C LYS A 49 -7.49 -13.62 10.71
N ILE A 50 -7.14 -13.66 9.43
CA ILE A 50 -7.44 -12.58 8.49
C ILE A 50 -8.95 -12.52 8.22
N GLN A 51 -9.55 -11.36 8.45
CA GLN A 51 -10.97 -11.12 8.22
C GLN A 51 -11.22 -10.73 6.75
N ARG A 52 -11.18 -11.72 5.85
CA ARG A 52 -11.35 -11.52 4.40
C ARG A 52 -12.64 -10.80 4.00
N PHE A 53 -13.70 -10.87 4.82
CA PHE A 53 -14.95 -10.15 4.57
C PHE A 53 -14.79 -8.63 4.65
N LEU A 54 -14.01 -8.13 5.61
CA LEU A 54 -13.70 -6.69 5.73
C LEU A 54 -12.86 -6.19 4.54
N LEU A 55 -12.05 -7.06 3.93
CA LEU A 55 -11.29 -6.74 2.72
C LEU A 55 -12.15 -6.72 1.44
N ARG A 56 -13.35 -7.33 1.47
CA ARG A 56 -14.28 -7.38 0.34
C ARG A 56 -15.35 -6.29 0.38
N GLN A 57 -15.72 -5.79 1.57
CA GLN A 57 -16.58 -4.61 1.65
C GLN A 57 -15.87 -3.42 0.99
N ARG A 58 -16.61 -2.65 0.19
CA ARG A 58 -16.13 -1.52 -0.62
C ARG A 58 -15.00 -0.77 0.10
N ALA A 59 -13.88 -0.64 -0.59
CA ALA A 59 -12.71 0.12 -0.16
C ALA A 59 -13.11 1.57 0.17
N SER A 60 -13.50 1.79 1.42
CA SER A 60 -13.70 3.10 2.04
C SER A 60 -13.07 3.06 3.43
N ALA A 61 -11.84 2.56 3.51
CA ALA A 61 -10.94 2.87 4.61
C ALA A 61 -9.72 3.55 3.98
N PRO A 62 -9.31 4.70 4.53
CA PRO A 62 -8.51 5.69 3.82
C PRO A 62 -7.19 5.08 3.37
N VAL A 63 -6.86 5.29 2.10
CA VAL A 63 -5.52 5.17 1.59
C VAL A 63 -4.66 6.11 2.43
N THR A 64 -3.90 5.56 3.38
CA THR A 64 -2.78 6.28 3.98
C THR A 64 -1.70 6.32 2.91
N THR A 65 -1.85 7.28 2.01
CA THR A 65 -0.72 7.88 1.32
C THR A 65 0.24 8.31 2.42
N GLY A 66 1.45 7.74 2.40
CA GLY A 66 2.47 8.02 3.40
C GLY A 66 2.72 9.53 3.57
N PRO A 67 3.28 9.93 4.72
CA PRO A 67 3.45 11.33 5.07
C PRO A 67 4.32 12.05 4.04
N ARG A 68 3.92 13.28 3.73
CA ARG A 68 4.70 14.26 2.97
C ARG A 68 6.12 14.32 3.56
N PRO A 69 7.19 14.39 2.75
CA PRO A 69 8.46 14.81 3.29
C PRO A 69 8.32 16.26 3.76
N THR A 70 8.24 16.43 5.07
CA THR A 70 8.45 17.73 5.73
C THR A 70 9.92 18.09 5.54
N THR A 71 10.24 18.91 4.56
CA THR A 71 11.51 19.62 4.56
C THR A 71 11.36 20.84 5.48
N LEU A 72 11.70 20.65 6.75
CA LEU A 72 12.20 21.74 7.58
C LEU A 72 13.64 22.01 7.16
N GLU A 73 13.87 23.06 6.39
CA GLU A 73 15.19 23.71 6.28
C GLU A 73 14.92 25.21 6.37
N GLY A 74 15.33 25.79 7.49
CA GLY A 74 15.29 27.22 7.70
C GLY A 74 16.32 27.91 6.81
N VAL A 75 15.88 28.97 6.13
CA VAL A 75 16.78 29.92 5.45
C VAL A 75 16.51 31.29 6.08
N PRO A 76 17.56 32.03 6.49
CA PRO A 76 17.51 33.01 7.59
C PRO A 76 16.74 34.30 7.22
N PRO A 77 16.35 35.11 8.22
CA PRO A 77 15.75 36.42 7.98
C PRO A 77 16.77 37.33 7.29
N ALA A 78 16.51 37.67 6.04
CA ALA A 78 17.19 38.77 5.37
C ALA A 78 16.87 40.08 6.10
N ARG A 79 17.78 40.49 6.97
CA ARG A 79 17.83 41.84 7.54
C ARG A 79 19.00 42.59 6.89
N SER A 80 18.65 43.49 5.95
CA SER A 80 19.18 44.86 5.81
C SER A 80 20.68 45.03 5.52
N PRO A 81 21.19 46.24 5.16
CA PRO A 81 20.57 47.57 5.04
C PRO A 81 19.96 47.91 3.67
#